data_AF-A0A3D5K394-F1
#
_entry.id   AF-A0A3D5K394-F1
#
_cell.length_a   1.000
_cell.length_b   1.000
_cell.length_c   1.000
_cell.angle_alpha   90.00
_cell.angle_beta   90.00
_cell.angle_gamma   90.00
#
_symmetry.space_group_name_H-M   'P 1'
#
loop_
_entity.id
_entity.type
_entity.pdbx_description
1 polymer ?
#
loop_
_entity_poly.entity_id
_entity_poly.type
_entity_poly.pdbx_seq_one_letter_code
_entity_poly.pdbx_strand_id
1 'polypeptide(L)'
;MSRADARTRLLAPDTVRAAALVLCVIGIAGMIVTSIADRIDAALTFGFVGAVGALTLLLVGVLVPVVEAATSLDEQRAAEVEASVQRLMAAGADEGDLRATVRAAVELGRRSAGD
;
A
#
# COMPACT_ATOMS: atom_id res chain seq x y z
N MET A 1 -9.64 6.83 -23.09
CA MET A 1 -9.61 6.20 -21.76
C MET A 1 -8.28 5.50 -21.60
N SER A 2 -7.42 5.99 -20.69
CA SER A 2 -6.03 5.53 -20.57
C SER A 2 -5.92 4.31 -19.66
N ARG A 3 -5.15 3.30 -20.07
CA ARG A 3 -4.89 2.07 -19.30
C ARG A 3 -4.25 2.31 -17.93
N ALA A 4 -3.65 3.48 -17.72
CA ALA A 4 -3.05 3.88 -16.45
C ALA A 4 -4.12 4.00 -15.34
N ASP A 5 -5.23 4.70 -15.61
CA ASP A 5 -6.32 4.93 -14.63
C ASP A 5 -7.00 3.63 -14.18
N ALA A 6 -7.18 2.68 -15.11
CA ALA A 6 -7.75 1.38 -14.77
C ALA A 6 -6.82 0.60 -13.83
N ARG A 7 -5.50 0.74 -14.00
CA ARG A 7 -4.49 0.05 -13.18
C ARG A 7 -4.37 0.66 -11.79
N THR A 8 -4.39 1.98 -11.67
CA THR A 8 -4.43 2.67 -10.37
C THR A 8 -5.72 2.37 -9.61
N ARG A 9 -6.87 2.31 -10.30
CA ARG A 9 -8.12 1.87 -9.67
C ARG A 9 -8.10 0.40 -9.25
N LEU A 10 -7.52 -0.50 -10.04
CA LEU A 10 -7.37 -1.93 -9.68
C LEU A 10 -6.42 -2.15 -8.49
N LEU A 11 -5.42 -1.29 -8.34
CA LEU A 11 -4.46 -1.32 -7.23
C LEU A 11 -4.97 -0.60 -5.97
N ALA A 12 -6.16 0.02 -6.01
CA ALA A 12 -6.74 0.60 -4.82
C ALA A 12 -7.02 -0.52 -3.78
N PRO A 13 -6.63 -0.34 -2.52
CA PRO A 13 -6.84 -1.36 -1.48
C PRO A 13 -8.31 -1.83 -1.40
N ASP A 14 -9.24 -0.92 -1.64
CA ASP A 14 -10.68 -1.18 -1.62
C ASP A 14 -11.13 -2.11 -2.75
N THR A 15 -10.59 -1.96 -3.97
CA THR A 15 -10.95 -2.86 -5.07
C THR A 15 -10.35 -4.24 -4.89
N VAL A 16 -9.14 -4.32 -4.32
CA VAL A 16 -8.51 -5.61 -3.98
C VAL A 16 -9.34 -6.32 -2.89
N ARG A 17 -9.78 -5.59 -1.86
CA ARG A 17 -10.68 -6.13 -0.83
C ARG A 17 -12.00 -6.63 -1.42
N ALA A 18 -12.63 -5.84 -2.29
CA ALA A 18 -13.88 -6.23 -2.95
C ALA A 18 -13.70 -7.49 -3.82
N ALA A 19 -12.66 -7.55 -4.63
CA ALA A 19 -12.36 -8.72 -5.48
C ALA A 19 -12.08 -9.98 -4.64
N ALA A 20 -11.31 -9.85 -3.57
CA ALA A 20 -11.00 -10.95 -2.67
C ALA A 20 -12.25 -11.48 -1.93
N LEU A 21 -13.15 -10.58 -1.53
CA LEU A 21 -14.45 -10.95 -0.94
C LEU A 21 -15.32 -11.71 -1.95
N VAL A 22 -15.38 -11.26 -3.21
CA VAL A 22 -16.07 -11.96 -4.28
C VAL A 22 -15.49 -13.36 -4.49
N LEU A 23 -14.17 -13.52 -4.49
CA LEU A 23 -13.51 -14.84 -4.57
C LEU A 23 -13.88 -15.76 -3.39
N CYS A 24 -13.95 -15.23 -2.17
CA CYS A 24 -14.43 -16.00 -1.02
C CYS A 24 -15.87 -16.47 -1.20
N VAL A 25 -16.77 -15.59 -1.65
CA VAL A 25 -18.19 -15.94 -1.87
C VAL A 25 -18.32 -17.00 -2.97
N ILE A 26 -17.59 -16.86 -4.08
CA ILE A 26 -17.58 -17.85 -5.16
C ILE A 26 -17.00 -19.18 -4.67
N GLY A 27 -15.92 -19.17 -3.88
CA GLY A 27 -15.35 -20.38 -3.30
C GLY A 27 -16.34 -21.13 -2.41
N ILE A 28 -17.05 -20.40 -1.53
CA ILE A 28 -18.08 -20.99 -0.65
C ILE A 28 -19.24 -21.55 -1.47
N ALA A 29 -19.79 -20.76 -2.40
CA ALA A 29 -20.89 -21.20 -3.26
C ALA A 29 -20.48 -22.42 -4.11
N GLY A 30 -19.27 -22.43 -4.66
CA GLY A 30 -18.71 -23.53 -5.43
C GLY A 30 -18.54 -24.80 -4.60
N MET A 31 -18.05 -24.69 -3.36
CA MET A 31 -17.98 -25.83 -2.42
C MET A 31 -19.38 -26.42 -2.14
N ILE A 32 -20.40 -25.58 -1.96
CA ILE A 32 -21.78 -26.04 -1.72
C ILE A 32 -22.33 -26.80 -2.95
N VAL A 33 -22.22 -26.20 -4.14
CA VAL A 33 -22.75 -26.82 -5.38
C VAL A 33 -22.04 -28.13 -5.72
N THR A 34 -20.72 -28.17 -5.56
CA THR A 34 -19.92 -29.37 -5.87
C THR A 34 -20.12 -30.48 -4.85
N SER A 35 -20.39 -30.15 -3.59
CA SER A 35 -20.83 -31.10 -2.58
C SER A 35 -22.18 -31.73 -2.93
N ILE A 36 -23.12 -30.97 -3.47
CA ILE A 36 -24.42 -31.50 -3.91
C ILE A 36 -24.24 -32.44 -5.13
N ALA A 37 -23.28 -32.14 -6.00
CA ALA A 37 -22.96 -32.95 -7.17
C ALA A 37 -22.06 -34.17 -6.87
N ASP A 38 -21.75 -34.43 -5.59
CA ASP A 38 -20.88 -35.52 -5.12
C ASP A 38 -19.46 -35.52 -5.76
N ARG A 39 -18.95 -34.32 -6.09
CA ARG A 39 -17.63 -34.13 -6.71
C ARG A 39 -16.64 -33.49 -5.74
N ILE A 40 -15.96 -34.33 -4.97
CA ILE A 40 -15.00 -33.92 -3.93
C ILE A 40 -13.82 -33.11 -4.53
N ASP A 41 -13.29 -33.52 -5.69
CA ASP A 41 -12.19 -32.81 -6.35
C ASP A 41 -12.57 -31.36 -6.70
N ALA A 42 -13.81 -31.15 -7.11
CA ALA A 42 -14.31 -29.83 -7.46
C ALA A 42 -14.53 -28.98 -6.20
N ALA A 43 -15.00 -29.56 -5.10
CA ALA A 43 -15.11 -28.86 -3.81
C ALA A 43 -13.73 -28.38 -3.31
N LEU A 44 -12.69 -29.21 -3.42
CA LEU A 44 -11.33 -28.85 -3.03
C LEU A 44 -10.79 -27.66 -3.82
N THR A 45 -10.97 -27.65 -5.15
CA THR A 45 -10.52 -26.54 -5.99
C THR A 45 -11.22 -25.22 -5.67
N PHE A 46 -12.54 -25.23 -5.44
CA PHE A 46 -13.27 -24.04 -4.99
C PHE A 46 -12.86 -23.59 -3.58
N GLY A 47 -12.52 -24.52 -2.70
CA GLY A 47 -11.94 -24.21 -1.38
C GLY A 47 -10.60 -23.48 -1.50
N PHE A 48 -9.70 -23.94 -2.38
CA PHE A 48 -8.43 -23.25 -2.65
C PHE A 48 -8.63 -21.82 -3.18
N VAL A 49 -9.58 -21.63 -4.10
CA VAL A 49 -9.95 -20.29 -4.61
C VAL A 49 -10.41 -19.38 -3.46
N GLY A 50 -11.26 -19.89 -2.57
CA GLY A 50 -11.70 -19.16 -1.39
C GLY A 50 -10.56 -18.83 -0.42
N ALA A 51 -9.62 -19.76 -0.21
CA ALA A 51 -8.45 -19.57 0.65
C ALA A 51 -7.51 -18.47 0.13
N VAL A 52 -7.30 -18.40 -1.20
CA VAL A 52 -6.51 -17.32 -1.81
C VAL A 52 -7.20 -15.95 -1.58
N GLY A 53 -8.52 -15.89 -1.71
CA GLY A 53 -9.29 -14.69 -1.37
C GLY A 53 -9.09 -14.27 0.09
N ALA A 54 -9.20 -15.22 1.02
CA ALA A 54 -9.02 -14.96 2.46
C ALA A 54 -7.59 -14.50 2.80
N LEU A 55 -6.57 -15.14 2.22
CA LEU A 55 -5.17 -14.72 2.36
C LEU A 55 -4.94 -13.30 1.82
N THR A 56 -5.58 -12.97 0.69
CA THR A 56 -5.50 -11.62 0.12
C THR A 56 -6.11 -10.60 1.06
N LEU A 57 -7.28 -10.87 1.63
CA LEU A 57 -7.92 -10.00 2.62
C LEU A 57 -7.07 -9.82 3.87
N LEU A 58 -6.48 -10.89 4.37
CA LEU A 58 -5.57 -10.84 5.53
C LEU A 58 -4.35 -9.98 5.24
N LEU A 59 -3.70 -10.19 4.09
CA LEU A 59 -2.51 -9.44 3.71
C LEU A 59 -2.82 -7.95 3.59
N VAL A 60 -3.88 -7.59 2.86
CA VAL A 60 -4.30 -6.18 2.71
C VAL A 60 -4.77 -5.58 4.04
N GLY A 61 -5.40 -6.37 4.91
CA GLY A 61 -5.81 -5.95 6.25
C GLY A 61 -4.63 -5.59 7.15
N VAL A 62 -3.50 -6.29 7.02
CA VAL A 62 -2.29 -6.05 7.82
C VAL A 62 -1.39 -4.99 7.20
N LEU A 63 -1.17 -5.02 5.88
CA LEU A 63 -0.17 -4.15 5.23
C LEU A 63 -0.62 -2.70 5.11
N VAL A 64 -1.89 -2.46 4.71
CA VAL A 64 -2.41 -1.11 4.48
C VAL A 64 -2.24 -0.19 5.71
N PRO A 65 -2.70 -0.56 6.92
CA PRO A 65 -2.55 0.31 8.07
C PRO A 65 -1.08 0.56 8.46
N VAL A 66 -0.20 -0.41 8.23
CA VAL A 66 1.25 -0.23 8.47
C VAL A 66 1.85 0.78 7.50
N VAL A 67 1.48 0.71 6.21
CA VAL A 67 1.94 1.65 5.18
C VAL A 67 1.37 3.05 5.42
N GLU A 68 0.09 3.15 5.78
CA GLU A 68 -0.53 4.43 6.12
C GLU A 68 0.15 5.08 7.35
N ALA A 69 0.42 4.29 8.39
CA ALA A 69 1.14 4.76 9.56
C ALA A 69 2.57 5.22 9.22
N ALA A 70 3.31 4.44 8.44
CA ALA A 70 4.66 4.84 7.99
C ALA A 70 4.63 6.14 7.18
N THR A 71 3.68 6.26 6.24
CA THR A 71 3.52 7.47 5.42
C THR A 71 3.17 8.69 6.28
N SER A 72 2.30 8.52 7.28
CA SER A 72 1.93 9.61 8.19
C SER A 72 3.11 10.09 9.05
N LEU A 73 3.99 9.17 9.47
CA LEU A 73 5.20 9.51 10.22
C LEU A 73 6.20 10.28 9.34
N ASP A 74 6.33 9.90 8.07
CA ASP A 74 7.21 10.60 7.13
C ASP A 74 6.69 12.02 6.83
N GLU A 75 5.38 12.20 6.70
CA GLU A 75 4.77 13.52 6.55
C GLU A 75 5.02 14.40 7.79
N GLN A 76 4.88 13.83 8.99
CA GLN A 76 5.15 14.53 10.23
C GLN A 76 6.63 14.97 10.33
N ARG A 77 7.56 14.08 9.95
CA ARG A 77 9.00 14.42 9.88
C ARG A 77 9.27 15.52 8.86
N ALA A 78 8.61 15.48 7.70
CA ALA A 78 8.74 16.52 6.67
C ALA A 78 8.30 17.89 7.22
N ALA A 79 7.18 17.93 7.93
CA ALA A 79 6.68 19.15 8.57
C ALA A 79 7.66 19.71 9.62
N GLU A 80 8.30 18.85 10.42
CA GLU A 80 9.33 19.25 11.39
C GLU A 80 10.57 19.84 10.73
N VAL A 81 11.00 19.26 9.60
CA VAL A 81 12.10 19.79 8.79
C VAL A 81 11.75 21.15 8.20
N GLU A 82 10.54 21.30 7.64
CA GLU A 82 10.08 22.56 7.09
C GLU A 82 10.01 23.66 8.15
N ALA A 83 9.46 23.37 9.33
CA ALA A 83 9.42 24.31 10.44
C ALA A 83 10.83 24.72 10.89
N SER A 84 11.79 23.80 10.86
CA SER A 84 13.20 24.09 11.20
C SER A 84 13.87 25.00 10.16
N VAL A 85 13.62 24.76 8.87
CA VAL A 85 14.08 25.61 7.76
C VAL A 85 13.50 27.02 7.89
N GLN A 86 12.20 27.14 8.14
CA GLN A 86 11.55 28.43 8.33
C GLN A 86 12.12 29.20 9.52
N ARG A 87 12.42 28.53 10.64
CA ARG A 87 13.10 29.15 11.79
C ARG A 87 14.50 29.65 11.45
N LEU A 88 15.28 28.89 10.68
CA LEU A 88 16.61 29.32 10.23
C LEU A 88 16.53 30.53 9.30
N MET A 89 15.60 30.52 8.34
CA MET A 89 15.36 31.68 7.47
C MET A 89 14.93 32.91 8.28
N ALA A 90 14.04 32.75 9.27
CA ALA A 90 13.62 33.84 10.15
C ALA A 90 14.76 34.39 11.02
N ALA A 91 15.76 33.55 11.35
CA ALA A 91 16.99 33.97 12.02
C ALA A 91 17.99 34.68 11.09
N GLY A 92 17.66 34.84 9.80
CA GLY A 92 18.48 35.54 8.82
C GLY A 92 19.47 34.66 8.06
N ALA A 93 19.28 33.34 8.04
CA ALA A 93 20.06 32.46 7.17
C ALA A 93 19.78 32.78 5.69
N ASP A 94 20.84 32.82 4.87
CA ASP A 94 20.71 32.99 3.43
C ASP A 94 19.98 31.79 2.80
N GLU A 95 18.98 32.06 1.98
CA GLU A 95 18.15 31.03 1.36
C GLU A 95 18.94 30.18 0.36
N GLY A 96 19.91 30.77 -0.35
CA GLY A 96 20.77 30.07 -1.30
C GLY A 96 21.66 29.04 -0.61
N ASP A 97 22.36 29.47 0.44
CA ASP A 97 23.22 28.59 1.25
C ASP A 97 22.41 27.50 1.97
N LEU A 98 21.22 27.84 2.47
CA LEU A 98 20.34 26.87 3.13
C LEU A 98 19.84 25.81 2.14
N ARG A 99 19.42 26.21 0.93
CA ARG A 99 19.01 25.28 -0.13
C ARG A 99 20.17 24.39 -0.59
N ALA A 100 21.38 24.94 -0.72
CA ALA A 100 22.56 24.16 -1.09
C ALA A 100 22.88 23.10 -0.02
N THR A 101 22.79 23.49 1.25
CA THR A 101 23.04 22.59 2.40
C THR A 101 21.99 21.48 2.49
N VAL A 102 20.70 21.80 2.37
CA VAL A 102 19.62 20.80 2.35
C VAL A 102 19.78 19.84 1.17
N ARG A 103 20.11 20.37 -0.01
CA ARG A 103 20.36 19.53 -1.19
C ARG A 103 21.54 18.58 -0.99
N ALA A 104 22.64 19.06 -0.41
CA ALA A 104 23.79 18.22 -0.08
C ALA A 104 23.42 17.13 0.95
N ALA A 105 22.61 17.46 1.96
CA ALA A 105 22.12 16.50 2.94
C ALA A 105 21.22 15.42 2.32
N VAL A 106 20.31 15.80 1.42
CA VAL A 106 19.46 14.85 0.68
C VAL A 106 20.29 13.94 -0.22
N GLU A 107 21.29 14.49 -0.91
CA GLU A 107 22.16 13.70 -1.77
C GLU A 107 23.07 12.74 -1.00
N LEU A 108 23.53 13.15 0.18
CA LEU A 108 24.23 12.28 1.11
C LEU A 108 23.30 11.15 1.61
N GLY A 109 22.09 11.48 2.04
CA GLY A 109 21.10 10.51 2.52
C GLY A 109 20.74 9.46 1.47
N ARG A 110 20.53 9.89 0.21
CA ARG A 110 20.26 8.99 -0.92
C ARG A 110 21.42 8.03 -1.20
N ARG A 111 22.67 8.51 -1.15
CA ARG A 111 23.86 7.65 -1.27
C ARG A 111 24.01 6.66 -0.10
N SER A 112 23.62 7.05 1.11
CA SER A 112 23.68 6.17 2.28
C SER A 112 22.56 5.13 2.33
N ALA A 113 21.40 5.43 1.72
CA ALA A 113 20.27 4.50 1.62
C ALA A 113 20.50 3.36 0.61
N GLY A 114 21.58 3.42 -0.19
CA GLY A 114 21.95 2.35 -1.11
C GLY A 114 21.15 2.33 -2.42
N ASP A 115 20.81 3.50 -2.98
CA ASP A 115 20.48 3.64 -4.41
C ASP A 115 21.73 3.49 -5.29
#